data_AF-A0A2K9YD15-F1
#
_entry.id   AF-A0A2K9YD15-F1
#
_cell.length_a   1.000
_cell.length_b   1.000
_cell.length_c   1.000
_cell.angle_alpha   90.00
_cell.angle_beta   90.00
_cell.angle_gamma   90.00
#
_symmetry.space_group_name_H-M   'P 1'
#
loop_
_entity.id
_entity.type
_entity.pdbx_description
1 polymer ?
#
loop_
_entity_poly.entity_id
_entity_poly.type
_entity_poly.pdbx_seq_one_letter_code
_entity_poly.pdbx_strand_id
1 'polypeptide(L)'
;MEKKEKHREDVAFQDYTQDARKIYKRQLREIQPDLEGYEKEKAAAVQKAALSGGLEIVETDDGELVAVDKNGTFYSTADTTDFIENKPDKAAVDRLVNDLRKAEETRLRKRRDRGKGEDDGDVTFINDKNKQFNQKLARFYNKVGFYPVVETIKMLTAIKYTAEIRDSFERGTMI
;
A
#
# COMPACT_ATOMS: atom_id res chain seq x y z
N MET A 1 2.78 17.04 -17.65
CA MET A 1 1.55 17.22 -16.85
C MET A 1 0.95 15.87 -16.46
N GLU A 2 0.83 14.94 -17.40
CA GLU A 2 0.26 13.59 -17.22
C GLU A 2 0.87 12.78 -16.04
N LYS A 3 2.20 12.75 -15.89
CA LYS A 3 2.85 12.05 -14.75
C LYS A 3 2.44 12.62 -13.38
N LYS A 4 2.26 13.94 -13.27
CA LYS A 4 1.83 14.59 -12.02
C LYS A 4 0.35 14.36 -11.73
N GLU A 5 -0.45 14.15 -12.78
CA GLU A 5 -1.88 13.88 -12.69
C GLU A 5 -2.14 12.44 -12.25
N LYS A 6 -1.48 11.47 -12.90
CA LYS A 6 -1.47 10.07 -12.46
C LYS A 6 -1.00 9.92 -11.01
N HIS A 7 0.02 10.68 -10.61
CA HIS A 7 0.52 10.65 -9.24
C HIS A 7 -0.46 11.27 -8.21
N ARG A 8 -1.37 12.17 -8.65
CA ARG A 8 -2.44 12.72 -7.81
C ARG A 8 -3.61 11.73 -7.70
N GLU A 9 -3.99 11.09 -8.79
CA GLU A 9 -5.01 10.04 -8.81
C GLU A 9 -4.61 8.83 -7.94
N ASP A 10 -3.32 8.46 -7.98
CA ASP A 10 -2.72 7.41 -7.15
C ASP A 10 -2.68 7.76 -5.65
N VAL A 11 -2.91 9.02 -5.25
CA VAL A 11 -2.93 9.42 -3.82
C VAL A 11 -4.30 9.14 -3.20
N ALA A 12 -5.37 9.27 -3.96
CA ALA A 12 -6.72 9.02 -3.47
C ALA A 12 -6.98 7.52 -3.28
N PHE A 13 -7.79 7.19 -2.28
CA PHE A 13 -8.27 5.81 -2.13
C PHE A 13 -9.23 5.48 -3.27
N GLN A 14 -8.95 4.40 -3.99
CA GLN A 14 -9.79 3.87 -5.07
C GLN A 14 -10.38 2.52 -4.65
N ASP A 15 -9.50 1.54 -4.39
CA ASP A 15 -9.86 0.19 -3.96
C ASP A 15 -8.78 -0.39 -3.03
N TYR A 16 -9.17 -1.36 -2.19
CA TYR A 16 -8.30 -2.09 -1.29
C TYR A 16 -7.22 -2.88 -2.02
N THR A 17 -7.49 -3.45 -3.20
CA THR A 17 -6.46 -4.20 -3.95
C THR A 17 -5.33 -3.28 -4.43
N GLN A 18 -5.67 -2.08 -4.89
CA GLN A 18 -4.71 -1.08 -5.34
C GLN A 18 -3.89 -0.52 -4.17
N ASP A 19 -4.53 -0.25 -3.03
CA ASP A 19 -3.81 0.22 -1.83
C ASP A 19 -2.87 -0.87 -1.28
N ALA A 20 -3.31 -2.13 -1.24
CA ALA A 20 -2.47 -3.27 -0.87
C ALA A 20 -1.26 -3.40 -1.81
N ARG A 21 -1.46 -3.29 -3.13
CA ARG A 21 -0.38 -3.30 -4.12
C ARG A 21 0.61 -2.16 -3.91
N LYS A 22 0.12 -0.96 -3.57
CA LYS A 22 0.96 0.22 -3.32
C LYS A 22 1.80 0.04 -2.04
N ILE A 23 1.20 -0.50 -0.99
CA ILE A 23 1.89 -0.83 0.26
C ILE A 23 2.95 -1.89 0.01
N TYR A 24 2.60 -2.97 -0.70
CA TYR A 24 3.52 -4.06 -1.05
C TYR A 24 4.72 -3.54 -1.86
N LYS A 25 4.50 -2.76 -2.93
CA LYS A 25 5.58 -2.13 -3.70
C LYS A 25 6.47 -1.23 -2.86
N ARG A 26 5.91 -0.53 -1.86
CA ARG A 26 6.71 0.28 -0.94
C ARG A 26 7.59 -0.61 -0.07
N GLN A 27 7.02 -1.65 0.54
CA GLN A 27 7.75 -2.61 1.37
C GLN A 27 8.87 -3.30 0.58
N LEU A 28 8.61 -3.74 -0.66
CA LEU A 28 9.62 -4.33 -1.53
C LEU A 28 10.85 -3.42 -1.77
N ARG A 29 10.65 -2.10 -1.84
CA ARG A 29 11.76 -1.15 -2.00
C ARG A 29 12.56 -0.94 -0.72
N GLU A 30 11.96 -1.25 0.43
CA GLU A 30 12.58 -1.10 1.75
C GLU A 30 13.28 -2.38 2.22
N ILE A 31 12.97 -3.54 1.61
CA ILE A 31 13.62 -4.81 1.92
C ILE A 31 15.08 -4.78 1.46
N GLN A 32 15.97 -5.23 2.34
CA GLN A 32 17.37 -5.47 2.06
C GLN A 32 17.64 -6.98 2.11
N PRO A 33 17.80 -7.65 0.95
CA PRO A 33 18.07 -9.07 0.90
C PRO A 33 19.46 -9.42 1.45
N ASP A 34 19.56 -10.53 2.16
CA ASP A 34 20.83 -11.12 2.59
C ASP A 34 21.38 -12.03 1.47
N LEU A 35 22.27 -11.46 0.64
CA LEU A 35 22.84 -12.16 -0.50
C LEU A 35 23.81 -13.28 -0.06
N GLU A 36 24.54 -13.08 1.03
CA GLU A 36 25.51 -14.07 1.51
C GLU A 36 24.81 -15.31 2.07
N GLY A 37 23.74 -15.11 2.86
CA GLY A 37 22.89 -16.21 3.34
C GLY A 37 22.28 -17.00 2.18
N TYR A 38 21.76 -16.29 1.18
CA TYR A 38 21.19 -16.88 -0.03
C TYR A 38 22.20 -17.73 -0.81
N GLU A 39 23.43 -17.25 -1.01
CA GLU A 39 24.48 -18.01 -1.72
C GLU A 39 24.89 -19.27 -0.96
N LYS A 40 24.97 -19.22 0.37
CA LYS A 40 25.27 -20.39 1.21
C LYS A 40 24.17 -21.43 1.12
N GLU A 41 22.91 -21.02 1.22
CA GLU A 41 21.76 -21.92 1.07
C GLU A 41 21.69 -22.54 -0.33
N LYS A 42 21.96 -21.73 -1.37
CA LYS A 42 22.05 -22.21 -2.75
C LYS A 42 23.13 -23.27 -2.92
N ALA A 43 24.33 -23.01 -2.42
CA ALA A 43 25.44 -23.95 -2.51
C ALA A 43 25.12 -25.26 -1.76
N ALA A 44 24.52 -25.19 -0.57
CA ALA A 44 24.11 -26.36 0.20
C ALA A 44 23.05 -27.19 -0.52
N ALA A 45 22.07 -26.54 -1.13
CA ALA A 45 21.02 -27.22 -1.90
C ALA A 45 21.58 -27.90 -3.17
N VAL A 46 22.49 -27.23 -3.89
CA VAL A 46 23.18 -27.82 -5.05
C VAL A 46 24.03 -29.04 -4.63
N GLN A 47 24.73 -28.96 -3.49
CA GLN A 47 25.47 -30.10 -2.95
C GLN A 47 24.54 -31.27 -2.59
N LYS A 48 23.40 -31.00 -1.96
CA LYS A 48 22.40 -32.02 -1.63
C LYS A 48 21.84 -32.68 -2.90
N ALA A 49 21.56 -31.90 -3.95
CA ALA A 49 21.11 -32.40 -5.24
C ALA A 49 22.19 -33.23 -5.95
N ALA A 50 23.46 -32.83 -5.87
CA ALA A 50 24.57 -33.61 -6.40
C ALA A 50 24.71 -34.97 -5.72
N LEU A 51 24.58 -35.01 -4.38
CA LEU A 51 24.66 -36.23 -3.59
C LEU A 51 23.46 -37.17 -3.81
N SER A 52 22.27 -36.62 -4.01
CA SER A 52 21.05 -37.40 -4.27
C SER A 52 20.92 -37.86 -5.72
N GLY A 53 21.85 -37.46 -6.60
CA GLY A 53 21.78 -37.75 -8.04
C GLY A 53 20.66 -37.01 -8.77
N GLY A 54 20.14 -35.91 -8.19
CA GLY A 54 19.05 -35.10 -8.75
C GLY A 54 19.47 -34.06 -9.79
N LEU A 55 20.77 -33.96 -10.08
CA LEU A 55 21.31 -33.07 -11.12
C LEU A 55 21.23 -33.76 -12.48
N GLU A 56 20.39 -33.24 -13.37
CA GLU A 56 20.29 -33.65 -14.77
C GLU A 56 21.21 -32.77 -15.61
N ILE A 57 22.07 -33.37 -16.42
CA ILE A 57 22.91 -32.64 -17.36
C ILE A 57 22.06 -32.42 -18.63
N VAL A 58 21.71 -31.17 -18.89
CA VAL A 58 20.97 -30.75 -20.09
C VAL A 58 21.93 -30.01 -21.01
N GLU A 59 21.98 -30.42 -22.28
CA GLU A 59 22.70 -29.70 -23.32
C GLU A 59 21.82 -28.54 -23.80
N THR A 60 22.31 -27.32 -23.68
CA THR A 60 21.62 -26.14 -24.22
C THR A 60 21.78 -26.07 -25.74
N ASP A 61 20.94 -25.27 -26.40
CA ASP A 61 20.95 -25.10 -27.86
C ASP A 61 22.31 -24.61 -28.42
N ASP A 62 23.14 -24.03 -27.56
CA ASP A 62 24.50 -23.56 -27.85
C ASP A 62 25.59 -24.64 -27.67
N GLY A 63 25.22 -25.87 -27.26
CA GLY A 63 26.14 -26.98 -27.00
C GLY A 63 26.84 -26.92 -25.63
N GLU A 64 26.38 -26.06 -24.72
CA GLU A 64 26.90 -26.02 -23.34
C GLU A 64 26.15 -27.01 -22.45
N LEU A 65 26.89 -27.83 -21.70
CA LEU A 65 26.32 -28.78 -20.73
C LEU A 65 26.01 -28.04 -19.41
N VAL A 66 24.73 -27.85 -19.11
CA VAL A 66 24.25 -27.19 -17.89
C VAL A 66 23.65 -28.22 -16.94
N ALA A 67 24.12 -28.26 -15.70
CA ALA A 67 23.52 -29.07 -14.65
C ALA A 67 22.25 -28.38 -14.12
N VAL A 68 21.09 -28.97 -14.40
CA VAL A 68 19.77 -28.50 -13.97
C VAL A 68 19.27 -29.39 -12.83
N ASP A 69 18.85 -28.76 -11.73
CA ASP A 69 18.21 -29.45 -10.61
C ASP A 69 16.76 -29.80 -10.99
N LYS A 70 16.53 -31.06 -11.38
CA LYS A 70 15.20 -31.55 -11.80
C LYS A 70 14.24 -31.70 -10.62
N ASN A 71 14.79 -31.99 -9.45
CA ASN A 71 14.02 -32.25 -8.23
C ASN A 71 13.64 -30.95 -7.51
N GLY A 72 14.13 -29.80 -7.97
CA GLY A 72 13.77 -28.49 -7.44
C GLY A 72 14.14 -28.30 -5.96
N THR A 73 15.27 -28.89 -5.55
CA THR A 73 15.79 -28.81 -4.18
C THR A 73 16.09 -27.36 -3.78
N PHE A 74 16.55 -26.53 -4.72
CA PHE A 74 16.68 -25.09 -4.49
C PHE A 74 15.63 -24.25 -5.22
N TYR A 75 15.41 -24.54 -6.50
CA TYR A 75 14.38 -23.89 -7.31
C TYR A 75 13.15 -24.79 -7.35
N SER A 76 12.25 -24.57 -6.39
CA SER A 76 11.05 -25.40 -6.24
C SER A 76 10.20 -25.44 -7.51
N THR A 77 9.74 -26.64 -7.86
CA THR A 77 8.71 -26.86 -8.88
C THR A 77 7.35 -27.05 -8.20
N ALA A 78 6.26 -27.05 -8.97
CA ALA A 78 4.90 -27.16 -8.43
C ALA A 78 4.68 -28.40 -7.54
N ASP A 79 5.46 -29.46 -7.78
CA ASP A 79 5.34 -30.76 -7.10
C ASP A 79 6.37 -30.96 -5.96
N THR A 80 7.19 -29.94 -5.65
CA THR A 80 8.19 -30.03 -4.57
C THR A 80 7.59 -29.79 -3.18
N THR A 81 8.02 -30.59 -2.20
CA THR A 81 7.54 -30.52 -0.81
C THR A 81 8.58 -30.01 0.20
N ASP A 82 9.80 -29.71 -0.25
CA ASP A 82 10.94 -29.35 0.62
C ASP A 82 10.70 -28.10 1.47
N PHE A 83 9.76 -27.23 1.10
CA PHE A 83 9.37 -26.05 1.87
C PHE A 83 8.78 -26.39 3.26
N ILE A 84 8.24 -27.60 3.44
CA ILE A 84 7.60 -28.03 4.71
C ILE A 84 8.65 -28.15 5.82
N GLU A 85 9.89 -28.52 5.49
CA GLU A 85 10.96 -28.73 6.46
C GLU A 85 11.73 -27.45 6.82
N ASN A 86 11.43 -26.32 6.16
CA ASN A 86 12.13 -25.07 6.38
C ASN A 86 11.91 -24.54 7.80
N LYS A 87 12.99 -24.43 8.56
CA LYS A 87 13.02 -23.83 9.91
C LYS A 87 13.91 -22.59 9.86
N PRO A 88 13.32 -21.39 9.67
CA PRO A 88 14.10 -20.16 9.61
C PRO A 88 14.79 -19.90 10.96
N ASP A 89 15.95 -19.25 10.90
CA ASP A 89 16.63 -18.81 12.11
C ASP A 89 15.79 -17.76 12.87
N LYS A 90 15.93 -17.75 14.19
CA LYS A 90 15.22 -16.82 15.07
C LYS A 90 15.51 -15.37 14.69
N ALA A 91 16.74 -15.05 14.29
CA ALA A 91 17.08 -13.71 13.84
C ALA A 91 16.28 -13.27 12.61
N ALA A 92 16.00 -14.17 11.67
CA ALA A 92 15.17 -13.87 10.50
C ALA A 92 13.70 -13.61 10.90
N VAL A 93 13.18 -14.40 11.84
CA VAL A 93 11.84 -14.19 12.40
C VAL A 93 11.74 -12.85 13.13
N ASP A 94 12.75 -12.48 13.92
CA ASP A 94 12.78 -11.21 14.64
C ASP A 94 12.80 -10.01 13.69
N ARG A 95 13.55 -10.09 12.57
CA ARG A 95 13.52 -9.06 11.50
C ARG A 95 12.11 -8.90 10.92
N LEU A 96 11.45 -10.01 10.57
CA LEU A 96 10.08 -9.99 10.05
C LEU A 96 9.10 -9.34 11.04
N VAL A 97 9.16 -9.71 12.33
CA VAL A 97 8.29 -9.14 13.36
C VAL A 97 8.52 -7.65 13.54
N ASN A 98 9.78 -7.20 13.50
CA ASN A 98 10.11 -5.78 13.57
C ASN A 98 9.55 -4.98 12.38
N ASP A 99 9.65 -5.53 11.18
CA ASP A 99 9.09 -4.91 9.98
C ASP A 99 7.56 -4.81 10.02
N LEU A 100 6.88 -5.84 10.52
CA LEU A 100 5.43 -5.82 10.74
C LEU A 100 5.03 -4.74 11.75
N ARG A 101 5.75 -4.62 12.87
CA ARG A 101 5.51 -3.59 13.88
C ARG A 101 5.70 -2.18 13.32
N LYS A 102 6.78 -1.95 12.56
CA LYS A 102 7.07 -0.66 11.91
C LYS A 102 5.99 -0.26 10.88
N ALA A 103 5.50 -1.23 10.11
CA ALA A 103 4.42 -1.02 9.16
C ALA A 103 3.11 -0.60 9.87
N GLU A 104 2.77 -1.27 10.97
CA GLU A 104 1.59 -0.96 11.77
C GLU A 104 1.68 0.40 12.47
N GLU A 105 2.84 0.73 13.05
CA GLU A 105 3.09 2.04 13.65
C GLU A 105 2.92 3.16 12.62
N THR A 106 3.44 2.99 11.41
CA THR A 106 3.29 3.96 10.32
C THR A 106 1.82 4.16 9.95
N ARG A 107 1.03 3.08 9.93
CA ARG A 107 -0.42 3.12 9.66
C ARG A 107 -1.17 3.87 10.75
N LEU A 108 -0.89 3.55 12.02
CA LEU A 108 -1.51 4.19 13.18
C LEU A 108 -1.14 5.67 13.29
N ARG A 109 0.12 6.03 13.04
CA ARG A 109 0.58 7.42 12.99
C ARG A 109 -0.19 8.22 11.95
N LYS A 110 -0.27 7.75 10.70
CA LYS A 110 -1.06 8.40 9.64
C LYS A 110 -2.55 8.52 10.00
N ARG A 111 -3.11 7.55 10.74
CA ARG A 111 -4.50 7.64 11.22
C ARG A 111 -4.65 8.74 12.27
N ARG A 112 -3.74 8.83 13.24
CA ARG A 112 -3.74 9.84 14.29
C ARG A 112 -3.56 11.25 13.73
N ASP A 113 -2.62 11.42 12.80
CA ASP A 113 -2.30 12.73 12.23
C ASP A 113 -3.48 13.30 11.41
N ARG A 114 -4.30 12.44 10.78
CA ARG A 114 -5.57 12.85 10.12
C ARG A 114 -6.64 13.40 11.07
N GLY A 115 -6.53 13.13 12.37
CA GLY A 115 -7.49 13.59 13.40
C GLY A 115 -7.02 14.80 14.20
N LYS A 116 -5.78 15.28 13.97
CA LYS A 116 -5.14 16.39 14.69
C LYS A 116 -5.04 17.67 13.83
N GLY A 117 -5.90 17.86 12.83
CA GLY A 117 -5.96 19.16 12.16
C GLY A 117 -6.29 20.24 13.18
N GLU A 118 -5.61 21.40 13.08
CA GLU A 118 -5.81 22.57 13.95
C GLU A 118 -7.30 22.90 14.08
N ASP A 119 -7.86 22.73 15.28
CA ASP A 119 -9.21 23.17 15.64
C ASP A 119 -9.19 24.68 15.97
N ASP A 120 -8.61 25.51 15.09
CA ASP A 120 -8.64 26.96 15.22
C ASP A 120 -10.00 27.56 14.79
N GLY A 121 -10.99 26.70 14.52
CA GLY A 121 -12.36 27.11 14.16
C GLY A 121 -13.33 27.00 15.33
N ASP A 122 -14.49 27.65 15.19
CA ASP A 122 -15.55 27.60 16.19
C ASP A 122 -15.97 26.17 16.55
N VAL A 123 -16.10 25.92 17.86
CA VAL A 123 -16.51 24.62 18.40
C VAL A 123 -17.99 24.40 18.13
N THR A 124 -18.31 23.63 17.08
CA THR A 124 -19.68 23.29 16.68
C THR A 124 -20.22 22.00 17.30
N PHE A 125 -19.48 21.37 18.22
CA PHE A 125 -19.78 20.03 18.73
C PHE A 125 -19.77 19.97 20.27
N ILE A 126 -20.58 19.06 20.82
CA ILE A 126 -20.69 18.81 22.27
C ILE A 126 -19.88 17.58 22.71
N ASN A 127 -19.67 16.60 21.82
CA ASN A 127 -18.90 15.38 22.10
C ASN A 127 -18.08 14.92 20.88
N ASP A 128 -17.16 13.97 21.06
CA ASP A 128 -16.27 13.49 19.99
C ASP A 128 -17.01 12.82 18.82
N LYS A 129 -18.12 12.12 19.09
CA LYS A 129 -18.95 11.51 18.04
C LYS A 129 -19.65 12.57 17.19
N ASN A 130 -20.16 13.62 17.85
CA ASN A 130 -20.76 14.79 17.23
C ASN A 130 -19.71 15.55 16.41
N LYS A 131 -18.49 15.72 16.92
CA LYS A 131 -17.36 16.27 16.16
C LYS A 131 -17.11 15.51 14.86
N GLN A 132 -16.99 14.19 14.93
CA GLN A 132 -16.78 13.35 13.75
C GLN A 132 -17.96 13.41 12.77
N PHE A 133 -19.20 13.50 13.28
CA PHE A 133 -20.40 13.67 12.49
C PHE A 133 -20.43 15.03 11.77
N ASN A 134 -20.15 16.13 12.47
CA ASN A 134 -20.07 17.47 11.89
C ASN A 134 -18.94 17.57 10.87
N GLN A 135 -17.77 16.96 11.15
CA GLN A 135 -16.68 16.85 10.17
C GLN A 135 -17.10 16.05 8.93
N LYS A 136 -17.91 14.99 9.09
CA LYS A 136 -18.48 14.25 7.96
C LYS A 136 -19.41 15.15 7.15
N LEU A 137 -20.35 15.85 7.79
CA LEU A 137 -21.26 16.78 7.12
C LEU A 137 -20.49 17.87 6.38
N ALA A 138 -19.46 18.44 7.00
CA ALA A 138 -18.61 19.45 6.40
C ALA A 138 -17.96 18.95 5.10
N ARG A 139 -17.47 17.71 5.05
CA ARG A 139 -16.86 17.13 3.84
C ARG A 139 -17.84 16.98 2.67
N PHE A 140 -19.13 16.73 2.95
CA PHE A 140 -20.15 16.53 1.91
C PHE A 140 -20.84 17.83 1.50
N TYR A 141 -21.19 18.69 2.46
CA TYR A 141 -22.09 19.83 2.25
C TYR A 141 -21.37 21.18 2.13
N ASN A 142 -20.15 21.33 2.69
CA ASN A 142 -19.41 22.59 2.60
C ASN A 142 -18.64 22.77 1.27
N LYS A 143 -18.75 21.83 0.32
CA LYS A 143 -17.98 21.88 -0.94
C LYS A 143 -18.60 22.88 -1.93
N VAL A 144 -17.87 23.95 -2.23
CA VAL A 144 -18.11 24.80 -3.40
C VAL A 144 -17.61 24.01 -4.63
N GLY A 145 -18.53 23.52 -5.45
CA GLY A 145 -18.18 22.87 -6.71
C GLY A 145 -17.60 23.89 -7.70
N PHE A 146 -16.29 23.84 -7.95
CA PHE A 146 -15.68 24.55 -9.08
C PHE A 146 -15.83 23.67 -10.32
N TYR A 147 -16.85 23.92 -11.15
CA TYR A 147 -16.96 23.29 -12.46
C TYR A 147 -16.15 24.11 -13.48
N PRO A 148 -15.20 23.51 -14.22
CA PRO A 148 -14.55 24.20 -15.34
C PRO A 148 -15.61 24.50 -16.40
N VAL A 149 -15.75 25.78 -16.73
CA VAL A 149 -16.71 26.32 -17.69
C VAL A 149 -16.35 25.81 -19.09
N VAL A 150 -17.07 24.78 -19.55
CA VAL A 150 -17.23 24.50 -20.99
C VAL A 150 -18.66 24.87 -21.35
N GLU A 151 -18.77 25.53 -22.49
CA GLU A 151 -19.86 26.39 -22.93
C GLU A 151 -21.27 25.83 -22.77
N THR A 152 -22.14 26.72 -22.32
CA THR A 152 -23.58 26.83 -22.62
C THR A 152 -24.46 25.63 -22.23
N ILE A 153 -25.43 25.92 -21.35
CA ILE A 153 -26.57 25.07 -20.96
C ILE A 153 -26.25 23.99 -19.90
N LYS A 154 -25.89 24.46 -18.71
CA LYS A 154 -26.21 23.80 -17.43
C LYS A 154 -26.60 24.87 -16.40
N MET A 155 -27.76 25.50 -16.61
CA MET A 155 -28.39 26.23 -15.53
C MET A 155 -28.77 25.25 -14.41
N LEU A 156 -28.31 25.53 -13.20
CA LEU A 156 -28.97 25.27 -11.93
C LEU A 156 -28.79 23.97 -11.12
N THR A 157 -27.89 23.04 -11.44
CA THR A 157 -27.75 21.83 -10.61
C THR A 157 -26.36 21.64 -10.01
N ALA A 158 -26.30 21.84 -8.68
CA ALA A 158 -25.32 21.30 -7.73
C ALA A 158 -24.04 22.11 -7.40
N ILE A 159 -24.15 23.42 -7.16
CA ILE A 159 -23.05 24.18 -6.55
C ILE A 159 -23.67 25.15 -5.52
N LYS A 160 -23.28 25.04 -4.25
CA LYS A 160 -23.78 25.75 -3.04
C LYS A 160 -24.87 24.98 -2.25
N TYR A 161 -24.52 23.87 -1.60
CA TYR A 161 -25.49 23.16 -0.75
C TYR A 161 -25.72 23.80 0.62
N THR A 162 -24.74 24.49 1.23
CA THR A 162 -24.94 25.20 2.52
C THR A 162 -24.08 26.46 2.73
N ALA A 163 -23.21 26.81 1.78
CA ALA A 163 -22.25 27.91 1.95
C ALA A 163 -22.94 29.29 2.12
N GLU A 164 -24.01 29.55 1.37
CA GLU A 164 -24.79 30.79 1.49
C GLU A 164 -25.54 30.89 2.82
N ILE A 165 -26.00 29.75 3.33
CA ILE A 165 -26.67 29.67 4.64
C ILE A 165 -25.67 29.97 5.76
N ARG A 166 -24.45 29.43 5.66
CA ARG A 166 -23.36 29.75 6.60
C ARG A 166 -23.00 31.23 6.56
N ASP A 167 -22.83 31.79 5.37
CA ASP A 167 -22.48 33.19 5.14
C ASP A 167 -23.60 34.15 5.59
N SER A 168 -24.88 33.77 5.44
CA SER A 168 -26.02 34.51 6.02
C SER A 168 -26.01 34.46 7.55
N PHE A 169 -25.69 33.30 8.15
CA PHE A 169 -25.59 33.16 9.61
C PHE A 169 -24.44 34.01 10.17
N GLU A 170 -23.26 33.97 9.55
CA GLU A 170 -22.08 34.76 9.94
C GLU A 170 -22.32 36.27 9.79
N ARG A 171 -23.21 36.69 8.89
CA ARG A 171 -23.64 38.10 8.71
C ARG A 171 -24.82 38.54 9.57
N GLY A 172 -25.33 37.69 10.48
CA GLY A 172 -26.41 38.06 11.40
C GLY A 172 -27.83 37.84 10.86
N THR A 173 -28.03 36.75 10.10
CA THR A 173 -29.33 36.30 9.56
C THR A 173 -30.07 37.38 8.77
N MET A 174 -29.62 37.66 7.55
CA MET A 174 -30.47 38.30 6.54
C MET A 174 -31.17 37.22 5.71
N ILE A 175 -32.50 37.30 5.64
CA ILE A 175 -33.35 36.63 4.65
C ILE A 175 -33.07 37.25 3.27
#